data_AF-A0A2H4I8E7-F1
#
_entry.id   AF-A0A2H4I8E7-F1
#
_cell.length_a   1.000
_cell.length_b   1.000
_cell.length_c   1.000
_cell.angle_alpha   90.00
_cell.angle_beta   90.00
_cell.angle_gamma   90.00
#
_symmetry.space_group_name_H-M   'P 1'
#
loop_
_entity.id
_entity.type
_entity.pdbx_description
1 polymer ?
#
loop_
_entity_poly.entity_id
_entity_poly.type
_entity_poly.pdbx_seq_one_letter_code
_entity_poly.pdbx_strand_id
1 'polypeptide(L)'
;MLLFRYSALTFNGHRIHYDRQYVTQVEGYPGLIVHGPLIATLLLDLLRRHRPDAQVRTFRFRAVRPLFDTAAFFVCGCQDDAETVRLWARTEDGELAMDATATLY
;
A
#
# COMPACT_ATOMS: atom_id res chain seq x y z
N MET A 1 -1.50 -16.18 2.54
CA MET A 1 -2.84 -16.33 1.93
C MET A 1 -3.42 -15.02 1.37
N LEU A 2 -3.27 -13.87 2.06
CA LEU A 2 -3.80 -12.58 1.56
C LEU A 2 -3.23 -12.16 0.20
N LEU A 3 -1.90 -12.12 0.04
CA LEU A 3 -1.28 -11.65 -1.20
C LEU A 3 -1.67 -12.50 -2.42
N PHE A 4 -1.77 -13.82 -2.25
CA PHE A 4 -2.29 -14.72 -3.28
C PHE A 4 -3.74 -14.39 -3.68
N ARG A 5 -4.63 -14.19 -2.70
CA ARG A 5 -6.03 -13.81 -2.96
C ARG A 5 -6.14 -12.46 -3.65
N TYR A 6 -5.32 -11.49 -3.26
CA TYR A 6 -5.27 -10.19 -3.91
C TYR A 6 -4.82 -10.32 -5.36
N SER A 7 -3.74 -11.07 -5.62
CA SER A 7 -3.28 -11.40 -6.97
C SER A 7 -4.39 -12.02 -7.83
N ALA A 8 -5.14 -12.97 -7.30
CA ALA A 8 -6.26 -13.58 -8.02
C ALA A 8 -7.39 -12.57 -8.29
N LEU A 9 -7.79 -11.76 -7.30
CA LEU A 9 -8.87 -10.79 -7.41
C LEU A 9 -8.55 -9.68 -8.43
N THR A 10 -7.30 -9.21 -8.47
CA THR A 10 -6.89 -8.12 -9.36
C THR A 10 -6.25 -8.62 -10.65
N PHE A 11 -6.31 -9.93 -10.94
CA PHE A 11 -5.61 -10.56 -12.07
C PHE A 11 -4.13 -10.18 -12.17
N ASN A 12 -3.47 -9.97 -11.02
CA ASN A 12 -2.06 -9.64 -10.95
C ASN A 12 -1.23 -10.92 -10.78
N GLY A 13 -0.86 -11.50 -11.92
CA GLY A 13 -0.12 -12.77 -12.02
C GLY A 13 1.38 -12.68 -11.76
N HIS A 14 1.92 -11.53 -11.34
CA HIS A 14 3.35 -11.42 -11.10
C HIS A 14 3.77 -12.27 -9.90
N ARG A 15 4.68 -13.22 -10.16
CA ARG A 15 5.17 -14.19 -9.17
C ARG A 15 5.75 -13.57 -7.90
N ILE A 16 6.17 -12.31 -7.95
CA ILE A 16 6.76 -11.62 -6.80
C ILE A 16 5.82 -11.47 -5.60
N HIS A 17 4.52 -11.65 -5.84
CA HIS A 17 3.48 -11.46 -4.84
C HIS A 17 2.99 -12.77 -4.20
N TYR A 18 3.32 -13.94 -4.77
CA TYR A 18 2.76 -15.21 -4.29
C TYR A 18 3.70 -16.41 -4.36
N ASP A 19 4.76 -16.36 -5.15
CA ASP A 19 5.73 -17.45 -5.28
C ASP A 19 6.98 -17.14 -4.45
N ARG A 20 7.01 -17.65 -3.22
CA ARG A 20 8.09 -17.33 -2.28
C ARG A 20 9.44 -17.85 -2.77
N GLN A 21 9.48 -19.03 -3.35
CA GLN A 21 10.74 -19.62 -3.83
C GLN A 21 11.32 -18.75 -4.95
N TYR A 22 10.50 -18.35 -5.92
CA TYR A 22 10.91 -17.43 -6.98
C TYR A 22 11.47 -16.13 -6.41
N VAL A 23 10.73 -15.50 -5.49
CA VAL A 23 11.11 -14.21 -4.91
C VAL A 23 12.43 -14.26 -4.15
N THR A 24 12.63 -15.31 -3.35
CA THR A 24 13.83 -15.40 -2.51
C THR A 24 15.04 -15.98 -3.24
N GLN A 25 14.83 -16.91 -4.18
CA GLN A 25 15.93 -17.66 -4.82
C GLN A 25 16.28 -17.15 -6.22
N VAL A 26 15.34 -16.53 -6.94
CA VAL A 26 15.56 -15.98 -8.29
C VAL A 26 15.74 -14.47 -8.24
N GLU A 27 14.83 -13.76 -7.57
CA GLU A 27 14.87 -12.29 -7.47
C GLU A 27 15.75 -11.78 -6.31
N GLY A 28 16.07 -12.64 -5.34
CA GLY A 28 16.94 -12.31 -4.20
C GLY A 28 16.32 -11.41 -3.13
N TYR A 29 15.00 -11.20 -3.15
CA TYR A 29 14.29 -10.42 -2.14
C TYR A 29 14.08 -11.22 -0.85
N PRO A 30 13.96 -10.57 0.32
CA PRO A 30 13.83 -11.24 1.61
C PRO A 30 12.45 -11.92 1.84
N GLY A 31 11.44 -11.60 1.04
CA GLY A 31 10.07 -12.09 1.20
C GLY A 31 9.16 -11.63 0.07
N LEU A 32 7.89 -12.04 0.09
CA LEU A 32 6.93 -11.64 -0.94
C LEU A 32 6.72 -10.14 -0.91
N ILE A 33 6.69 -9.51 -2.09
CA ILE A 33 6.47 -8.08 -2.20
C ILE A 33 4.97 -7.80 -2.07
N VAL A 34 4.60 -6.86 -1.20
CA VAL A 34 3.23 -6.38 -1.06
C VAL A 34 2.86 -5.54 -2.28
N HIS A 35 1.69 -5.78 -2.88
CA HIS A 35 1.26 -5.05 -4.06
C HIS A 35 1.13 -3.54 -3.77
N GLY A 36 1.66 -2.70 -4.66
CA GLY A 36 1.40 -1.25 -4.62
C GLY A 36 -0.10 -0.92 -4.55
N PRO A 37 -0.95 -1.52 -5.42
CA PRO A 37 -2.41 -1.35 -5.35
C PRO A 37 -3.04 -1.78 -4.02
N LEU A 38 -2.51 -2.81 -3.35
CA LEU A 38 -3.00 -3.22 -2.03
C LEU A 38 -2.68 -2.15 -0.99
N ILE A 39 -1.46 -1.62 -0.99
CA ILE A 39 -1.06 -0.51 -0.09
C ILE A 39 -1.95 0.71 -0.34
N ALA A 40 -2.18 1.06 -1.60
CA ALA A 40 -3.06 2.16 -2.00
C ALA A 40 -4.50 1.96 -1.49
N THR A 41 -5.02 0.73 -1.57
CA THR A 41 -6.34 0.35 -1.02
C THR A 41 -6.39 0.51 0.50
N LEU A 42 -5.34 0.10 1.22
CA LEU A 42 -5.24 0.26 2.67
C LEU A 42 -5.18 1.74 3.10
N LEU A 43 -4.54 2.60 2.30
CA LEU A 43 -4.50 4.04 2.55
C LEU A 43 -5.87 4.70 2.36
N LEU A 44 -6.63 4.32 1.33
CA LEU A 44 -8.01 4.77 1.16
C LEU A 44 -8.92 4.25 2.27
N ASP A 45 -8.74 3.00 2.69
CA ASP A 45 -9.49 2.43 3.80
C ASP A 45 -9.19 3.14 5.13
N LEU A 46 -7.94 3.54 5.37
CA LEU A 46 -7.58 4.39 6.50
C LEU A 46 -8.35 5.72 6.45
N LEU A 47 -8.32 6.43 5.32
CA LEU A 47 -9.06 7.68 5.15
C LEU A 47 -10.55 7.49 5.45
N ARG A 48 -11.18 6.45 4.86
CA ARG A 48 -12.58 6.11 5.09
C ARG A 48 -12.89 5.85 6.57
N ARG A 49 -12.02 5.14 7.29
CA ARG A 49 -12.21 4.85 8.72
C ARG A 49 -12.16 6.10 9.60
N HIS A 50 -11.34 7.08 9.24
CA HIS A 50 -11.18 8.32 10.01
C HIS A 50 -12.11 9.45 9.54
N ARG A 51 -12.58 9.40 8.30
CA ARG A 51 -13.53 10.35 7.70
C ARG A 51 -14.60 9.61 6.90
N PRO A 52 -15.57 8.98 7.57
CA PRO A 52 -16.57 8.15 6.90
C PRO A 52 -17.43 8.91 5.89
N ASP A 53 -17.63 10.21 6.10
CA ASP A 53 -18.44 11.07 5.22
C ASP A 53 -17.63 11.74 4.11
N ALA A 54 -16.30 11.59 4.09
CA ALA A 54 -15.46 12.22 3.08
C ALA A 54 -15.66 11.55 1.72
N GLN A 55 -15.95 12.36 0.70
CA GLN A 55 -15.98 11.91 -0.68
C GLN A 55 -14.65 12.23 -1.35
N VAL A 56 -13.94 11.20 -1.81
CA VAL A 56 -12.66 11.36 -2.50
C VAL A 56 -12.89 11.79 -3.94
N ARG A 57 -12.36 12.95 -4.30
CA ARG A 57 -12.36 13.50 -5.66
C ARG A 57 -11.20 12.98 -6.49
N THR A 58 -9.99 13.03 -5.95
CA THR A 58 -8.80 12.47 -6.61
C THR A 58 -7.96 11.71 -5.61
N PHE A 59 -7.30 10.65 -6.07
CA PHE A 59 -6.33 9.91 -5.29
C PHE A 59 -5.12 9.60 -6.15
N ARG A 60 -3.95 10.10 -5.72
CA ARG A 60 -2.67 9.88 -6.39
C ARG A 60 -1.74 9.20 -5.41
N PHE A 61 -1.01 8.19 -5.86
CA PHE A 61 -0.02 7.51 -5.05
C PHE A 61 1.23 7.18 -5.88
N ARG A 62 2.36 7.06 -5.19
CA ARG A 62 3.66 6.69 -5.75
C ARG A 62 4.35 5.72 -4.81
N ALA A 63 4.73 4.56 -5.33
CA ALA A 63 5.60 3.62 -4.62
C ALA A 63 7.03 4.18 -4.55
N VAL A 64 7.65 4.10 -3.37
CA VAL A 64 9.00 4.61 -3.10
C VAL A 64 9.98 3.46 -2.85
N ARG A 65 9.57 2.46 -2.06
CA ARG A 65 10.33 1.23 -1.79
C ARG A 65 9.39 0.04 -1.61
N PRO A 66 9.85 -1.20 -1.86
CA PRO A 66 9.04 -2.38 -1.60
C PRO A 66 8.75 -2.56 -0.11
N LEU A 67 7.56 -3.06 0.19
CA LEU A 67 7.22 -3.65 1.48
C LEU A 67 7.16 -5.17 1.32
N PHE A 68 7.55 -5.89 2.36
CA PHE A 68 7.62 -7.35 2.35
C PHE A 68 6.66 -7.96 3.36
N ASP A 69 6.19 -9.17 3.09
CA ASP A 69 5.32 -9.92 3.99
C ASP A 69 6.01 -10.47 5.25
N THR A 70 7.31 -10.20 5.41
CA THR A 70 8.15 -10.65 6.52
C THR A 70 8.24 -9.63 7.66
N ALA A 71 7.76 -8.40 7.46
CA ALA A 71 7.83 -7.33 8.46
C ALA A 71 6.53 -6.54 8.53
N ALA A 72 6.27 -5.94 9.70
CA ALA A 72 5.16 -5.01 9.85
C ALA A 72 5.43 -3.71 9.08
N PHE A 73 4.34 -3.04 8.69
CA PHE A 73 4.38 -1.70 8.15
C PHE A 73 3.16 -0.93 8.64
N PHE A 74 3.23 0.39 8.54
CA PHE A 74 2.16 1.28 9.01
C PHE A 74 1.60 2.06 7.83
N VAL A 75 0.27 2.20 7.81
CA VAL A 75 -0.41 3.19 6.98
C VAL A 75 -0.78 4.38 7.85
N CYS A 76 -0.49 5.57 7.36
CA CYS A 76 -0.59 6.82 8.10
C CYS A 76 -1.32 7.86 7.25
N GLY A 77 -1.87 8.87 7.91
CA GLY A 77 -2.55 9.99 7.25
C GLY A 77 -2.50 11.26 8.07
N CYS A 78 -2.50 12.40 7.39
CA CYS A 78 -2.59 13.72 7.97
C CYS A 78 -3.46 14.60 7.07
N GLN A 79 -4.42 15.31 7.66
CA GLN A 79 -5.17 16.35 6.96
C GLN A 79 -4.28 17.59 6.85
N ASP A 80 -4.00 18.05 5.63
CA ASP A 80 -3.20 19.26 5.43
C ASP A 80 -4.08 20.53 5.45
N ASP A 81 -5.21 20.50 4.75
CA ASP A 81 -6.19 21.58 4.69
C ASP A 81 -7.61 21.02 4.61
N ALA A 82 -8.65 21.82 4.34
CA ALA A 82 -10.03 21.34 4.30
C ALA A 82 -10.29 20.27 3.22
N GLU A 83 -9.56 20.31 2.11
CA GLU A 83 -9.80 19.48 0.92
C GLU A 83 -8.70 18.44 0.69
N THR A 84 -7.52 18.59 1.29
CA THR A 84 -6.34 17.77 1.00
C THR A 84 -5.92 16.91 2.18
N VAL A 85 -5.76 15.60 1.92
CA VAL A 85 -5.23 14.62 2.87
C VAL A 85 -3.96 14.01 2.31
N ARG A 86 -2.86 14.11 3.05
CA ARG A 86 -1.65 13.31 2.79
C ARG A 86 -1.78 11.96 3.47
N LEU A 87 -1.42 10.91 2.74
CA LEU A 87 -1.47 9.52 3.16
C LEU A 87 -0.14 8.87 2.81
N TRP A 88 0.39 8.01 3.66
CA TRP A 88 1.63 7.32 3.36
C TRP A 88 1.72 5.97 4.05
N ALA A 89 2.51 5.06 3.46
CA ALA A 89 2.93 3.84 4.13
C ALA A 89 4.40 3.96 4.53
N ARG A 90 4.77 3.40 5.68
CA ARG A 90 6.15 3.37 6.16
C ARG A 90 6.53 2.01 6.73
N THR A 91 7.82 1.67 6.66
CA THR A 91 8.38 0.49 7.33
C THR A 91 8.31 0.65 8.85
N GLU A 92 8.59 -0.45 9.56
CA GLU A 92 8.75 -0.44 11.02
C GLU A 92 9.78 0.59 11.49
N ASP A 93 10.91 0.68 10.78
CA ASP A 93 12.00 1.64 11.01
C ASP A 93 11.65 3.10 10.63
N GLY A 94 10.42 3.35 10.19
CA GLY A 94 9.91 4.70 9.92
C GLY A 94 10.15 5.19 8.49
N GLU A 95 10.72 4.36 7.62
CA GLU A 95 11.10 4.79 6.29
C GLU A 95 9.93 4.79 5.30
N LEU A 96 9.84 5.81 4.44
CA LEU A 96 8.72 6.01 3.52
C LEU A 96 8.65 4.94 2.42
N ALA A 97 7.57 4.16 2.41
CA ALA A 97 7.30 3.08 1.45
C ALA A 97 6.39 3.47 0.29
N MET A 98 5.35 4.24 0.60
CA MET A 98 4.43 4.78 -0.39
C MET A 98 4.02 6.16 0.05
N ASP A 99 3.96 7.08 -0.91
CA ASP A 99 3.47 8.44 -0.70
C ASP A 99 2.17 8.62 -1.49
N ALA A 100 1.18 9.29 -0.91
CA ALA A 100 -0.11 9.48 -1.52
C ALA A 100 -0.80 10.78 -1.08
N THR A 101 -1.67 11.28 -1.96
CA THR A 101 -2.49 12.46 -1.70
C THR A 101 -3.91 12.18 -2.18
N ALA A 102 -4.87 12.40 -1.30
CA ALA A 102 -6.29 12.42 -1.63
C ALA A 102 -6.80 13.86 -1.59
N THR A 103 -7.60 14.26 -2.58
CA THR A 103 -8.41 15.48 -2.51
C THR A 103 -9.88 15.13 -2.31
N LEU A 104 -10.60 15.93 -1.53
CA LEU A 104 -11.98 15.72 -1.14
C LEU A 104 -12.95 16.65 -1.89
N TYR A 105 -14.25 16.39 -1.79
CA TYR A 105 -15.30 17.32 -2.19
C TYR A 105 -15.73 18.23 -1.04
#